data_AF-A0A542AH25-F1
#
_entry.id   AF-A0A542AH25-F1
#
_cell.length_a   1.000
_cell.length_b   1.000
_cell.length_c   1.000
_cell.angle_alpha   90.00
_cell.angle_beta   90.00
_cell.angle_gamma   90.00
#
_symmetry.space_group_name_H-M   'P 1'
#
loop_
_entity.id
_entity.type
_entity.pdbx_description
1 polymer ?
#
loop_
_entity_poly.entity_id
_entity_poly.type
_entity_poly.pdbx_seq_one_letter_code
_entity_poly.pdbx_strand_id
1 'polypeptide(L)'
;MHQWDIFVNETKHEIVFEGCKISGKIKLRIDGNPVVYSPFLVKKVGMFCPFEVDGSEMMLRLDLKNYPVGLIQDGIYLETGMPMEETVLSAFRSAQEDQNPIIANDRAGMGAFLTFVGLTYVNLILILMNASLSFPFSATVPQLVLGIALSWNEEAPSTVLFVSGIVLSVIFASVYLLLYLLAKKRFWPVVVALVLVVLDTLVVLYLSLDDFTFYIIDIVFHAWLMWSLIKLIGARRKQAEQYFQ
;
A
#
# COMPACT_ATOMS: atom_id res chain seq x y z
N MET A 1 -6.56 16.97 33.73
CA MET A 1 -7.78 16.76 32.94
C MET A 1 -7.95 18.02 32.11
N HIS A 2 -8.01 17.91 30.78
CA HIS A 2 -8.26 19.07 29.91
C HIS A 2 -9.67 18.94 29.36
N GLN A 3 -10.38 20.06 29.41
CA GLN A 3 -11.77 20.18 29.00
C GLN A 3 -11.90 21.44 28.15
N TRP A 4 -12.66 21.32 27.07
CA TRP A 4 -13.05 22.41 26.21
C TRP A 4 -14.56 22.46 26.12
N ASP A 5 -15.09 23.66 26.25
CA ASP A 5 -16.48 23.97 25.96
C ASP A 5 -16.49 24.72 24.63
N ILE A 6 -17.07 24.10 23.60
CA ILE A 6 -17.11 24.66 22.25
C ILE A 6 -18.55 24.94 21.82
N PHE A 7 -18.71 25.81 20.82
CA PHE A 7 -19.99 26.02 20.15
C PHE A 7 -19.90 25.51 18.71
N VAL A 8 -20.78 24.58 18.37
CA VAL A 8 -20.97 24.06 17.01
C VAL A 8 -22.43 24.25 16.66
N ASN A 9 -22.73 24.92 15.55
CA ASN A 9 -24.11 25.16 15.09
C ASN A 9 -25.04 25.68 16.21
N GLU A 10 -24.58 26.70 16.96
CA GLU A 10 -25.29 27.32 18.09
C GLU A 10 -25.53 26.40 19.31
N THR A 11 -25.04 25.15 19.27
CA THR A 11 -25.13 24.18 20.35
C THR A 11 -23.81 24.12 21.11
N LYS A 12 -23.88 24.12 22.44
CA LYS A 12 -22.70 23.99 23.30
C LYS A 12 -22.35 22.51 23.48
N HIS A 13 -21.12 22.14 23.16
CA HIS A 13 -20.59 20.79 23.36
C HIS A 13 -19.44 20.79 24.37
N GLU A 14 -19.41 19.77 25.23
CA GLU A 14 -18.34 19.53 26.19
C GLU A 14 -17.41 18.43 25.65
N ILE A 15 -16.11 18.75 25.52
CA ILE A 15 -15.07 17.81 25.10
C ILE A 15 -14.07 17.64 26.24
N VAL A 16 -13.87 16.41 26.70
CA VAL A 16 -12.94 16.08 27.77
C VAL A 16 -11.90 15.07 27.28
N PHE A 17 -10.62 15.39 27.45
CA PHE A 17 -9.53 14.44 27.21
C PHE A 17 -9.32 13.54 28.43
N GLU A 18 -9.50 12.24 28.25
CA GLU A 18 -9.37 11.23 29.30
C GLU A 18 -8.02 10.51 29.31
N GLY A 19 -7.20 10.67 28.26
CA GLY A 19 -5.89 10.06 28.14
C GLY A 19 -5.72 9.21 26.88
N CYS A 20 -4.61 8.49 26.81
CA CYS A 20 -4.29 7.56 25.72
C CYS A 20 -4.38 6.10 26.18
N LYS A 21 -4.88 5.22 25.32
CA LYS A 21 -4.78 3.77 25.50
C LYS A 21 -3.35 3.29 25.23
N ILE A 22 -3.02 2.10 25.75
CA ILE A 22 -1.79 1.37 25.42
C ILE A 22 -1.64 1.18 23.90
N SER A 23 -2.75 1.06 23.18
CA SER A 23 -2.78 0.98 21.71
C SER A 23 -2.45 2.30 20.98
N GLY A 24 -2.08 3.37 21.69
CA GLY A 24 -1.83 4.70 21.13
C GLY A 24 -3.09 5.48 20.72
N LYS A 25 -4.29 4.94 20.95
CA LYS A 25 -5.56 5.62 20.64
C LYS A 25 -5.93 6.62 21.73
N ILE A 26 -6.48 7.77 21.35
CA ILE A 26 -6.94 8.79 22.30
C ILE A 26 -8.35 8.45 22.79
N LYS A 27 -8.58 8.61 24.09
CA LYS A 27 -9.92 8.62 24.70
C LYS A 27 -10.39 10.04 24.90
N LEU A 28 -11.53 10.36 24.30
CA LEU A 28 -12.26 11.60 24.50
C LEU A 28 -13.62 11.27 25.12
N ARG A 29 -14.21 12.23 25.82
CA ARG A 29 -15.62 12.22 26.18
C ARG A 29 -16.27 13.45 25.54
N ILE A 30 -17.30 13.23 24.73
CA ILE A 30 -18.04 14.29 24.04
C ILE A 30 -19.47 14.24 24.57
N ASP A 31 -19.92 15.30 25.24
CA ASP A 31 -21.25 15.41 25.86
C ASP A 31 -21.60 14.21 26.76
N GLY A 32 -20.64 13.81 27.59
CA GLY A 32 -20.78 12.65 28.48
C GLY A 32 -20.51 11.29 27.83
N ASN A 33 -20.43 11.19 26.50
CA ASN A 33 -20.24 9.93 25.79
C ASN A 33 -18.75 9.64 25.51
N PRO A 34 -18.21 8.49 25.96
CA PRO A 34 -16.82 8.14 25.70
C PRO A 34 -16.61 7.68 24.25
N VAL A 35 -15.62 8.26 23.60
CA VAL A 35 -15.26 8.02 22.19
C VAL A 35 -13.76 7.77 22.07
N VAL A 36 -13.35 6.98 21.08
CA VAL A 36 -11.94 6.60 20.89
C VAL A 36 -11.52 6.87 19.45
N TYR A 37 -10.49 7.69 19.29
CA TYR A 37 -9.97 8.11 17.99
C TYR A 37 -8.52 7.71 17.80
N SER A 38 -8.12 7.57 16.53
CA SER A 38 -6.75 7.22 16.16
C SER A 38 -6.00 8.50 15.75
N PRO A 39 -4.94 8.90 16.46
CA PRO A 39 -4.16 10.07 16.08
C PRO A 39 -3.27 9.77 14.88
N PHE A 40 -2.86 10.81 14.17
CA PHE A 40 -1.80 10.77 13.16
C PHE A 40 -0.66 11.72 13.55
N LEU A 41 0.56 11.36 13.17
CA LEU A 41 1.76 12.15 13.48
C LEU A 41 2.11 13.04 12.29
N VAL A 42 2.25 14.34 12.54
CA VAL A 42 2.81 15.28 11.58
C VAL A 42 4.24 15.57 11.98
N LYS A 43 5.19 15.15 11.13
CA LYS A 43 6.62 15.25 11.40
C LYS A 43 7.00 16.70 11.74
N LYS A 44 7.71 16.89 12.86
CA LYS A 44 8.13 18.20 13.42
C LYS A 44 7.02 19.14 13.90
N VAL A 45 5.74 18.75 13.82
CA VAL A 45 4.62 19.61 14.28
C VAL A 45 3.91 19.05 15.51
N GLY A 46 3.62 17.75 15.55
CA GLY A 46 2.96 17.11 16.67
C GLY A 46 2.04 15.96 16.27
N MET A 47 1.27 15.46 17.24
CA MET A 47 0.20 14.49 17.00
C MET A 47 -1.13 15.22 16.88
N PHE A 48 -1.96 14.74 15.98
CA PHE A 48 -3.26 15.32 15.70
C PHE A 48 -4.30 14.22 15.70
N CYS A 49 -5.44 14.47 16.32
CA CYS A 49 -6.51 13.51 16.47
C CYS A 49 -7.79 14.12 15.91
N PRO A 50 -8.20 13.72 14.70
CA PRO A 50 -9.39 14.25 14.07
C PRO A 50 -10.63 13.56 14.61
N PHE A 51 -11.71 14.32 14.75
CA PHE A 51 -13.03 13.85 15.12
C PHE A 51 -14.09 14.82 14.62
N GLU A 52 -15.35 14.42 14.65
CA GLU A 52 -16.47 15.22 14.20
C GLU A 52 -17.43 15.46 15.37
N VAL A 53 -17.95 16.68 15.45
CA VAL A 53 -19.01 17.06 16.39
C VAL A 53 -20.06 17.80 15.58
N ASP A 54 -21.28 17.28 15.51
CA ASP A 54 -22.42 17.90 14.82
C ASP A 54 -22.11 18.46 13.41
N GLY A 55 -21.29 17.74 12.63
CA GLY A 55 -20.91 18.12 11.26
C GLY A 55 -19.70 19.07 11.14
N SER A 56 -19.16 19.58 12.24
CA SER A 56 -17.91 20.37 12.24
C SER A 56 -16.68 19.49 12.40
N GLU A 57 -15.63 19.82 11.63
CA GLU A 57 -14.35 19.12 11.70
C GLU A 57 -13.55 19.62 12.90
N MET A 58 -13.32 18.73 13.85
CA MET A 58 -12.57 19.02 15.07
C MET A 58 -11.23 18.28 15.04
N MET A 59 -10.20 18.90 15.60
CA MET A 59 -8.89 18.28 15.71
C MET A 59 -8.22 18.62 17.04
N LEU A 60 -7.92 17.58 17.83
CA LEU A 60 -7.14 17.73 19.04
C LEU A 60 -5.65 17.65 18.68
N ARG A 61 -4.89 18.70 19.02
CA ARG A 61 -3.43 18.72 18.93
C ARG A 61 -2.83 18.22 20.24
N LEU A 62 -1.93 17.24 20.13
CA LEU A 62 -1.11 16.74 21.22
C LEU A 62 0.37 17.11 21.01
N ASP A 63 1.10 17.27 22.11
CA ASP A 63 2.56 17.30 22.09
C ASP A 63 3.15 15.88 21.87
N LEU A 64 4.48 15.80 21.77
CA LEU A 64 5.19 14.53 21.62
C LEU A 64 5.10 13.61 22.85
N LYS A 65 4.60 14.12 23.98
CA LYS A 65 4.38 13.36 25.22
C LYS A 65 2.91 12.95 25.40
N ASN A 66 2.07 13.11 24.37
CA ASN A 66 0.63 12.83 24.39
C ASN A 66 -0.19 13.73 25.31
N TYR A 67 0.30 14.92 25.65
CA TYR A 67 -0.50 15.91 26.37
C TYR A 67 -1.25 16.80 25.37
N PRO A 68 -2.53 17.08 25.63
CA PRO A 68 -3.28 18.02 24.82
C PRO A 68 -2.67 19.42 24.91
N VAL A 69 -2.40 20.00 23.74
CA VAL A 69 -1.81 21.34 23.59
C VAL A 69 -2.87 22.33 23.11
N GLY A 70 -3.82 21.86 22.30
CA GLY A 70 -4.96 22.69 21.94
C GLY A 70 -5.96 22.03 21.02
N LEU A 71 -7.05 22.74 20.78
CA LEU A 71 -8.18 22.29 19.99
C LEU A 71 -8.36 23.17 18.75
N ILE A 72 -8.66 22.52 17.63
CA ILE A 72 -8.81 23.14 16.32
C ILE A 72 -10.21 22.83 15.82
N GLN A 73 -10.90 23.84 15.31
CA GLN A 73 -12.24 23.73 14.73
C GLN A 73 -12.19 24.32 13.32
N ASP A 74 -12.63 23.54 12.33
CA ASP A 74 -12.73 23.96 10.93
C ASP A 74 -11.42 24.60 10.39
N GLY A 75 -10.28 24.03 10.82
CA GLY A 75 -8.95 24.49 10.43
C GLY A 75 -8.41 25.71 11.18
N ILE A 76 -9.07 26.18 12.24
CA ILE A 76 -8.64 27.33 13.05
C ILE A 76 -8.38 26.90 14.50
N TYR A 77 -7.21 27.28 15.04
CA TYR A 77 -6.90 27.05 16.45
C TYR A 77 -7.82 27.88 17.34
N LEU A 78 -8.59 27.24 18.22
CA LEU A 78 -9.54 27.94 19.09
C LEU A 78 -8.86 28.89 20.08
N GLU A 79 -7.63 28.60 20.48
CA GLU A 79 -6.89 29.40 21.47
C GLU A 79 -6.28 30.67 20.88
N THR A 80 -5.89 30.64 19.60
CA THR A 80 -5.13 31.72 18.96
C THR A 80 -5.87 32.40 17.83
N GLY A 81 -6.95 31.80 17.32
CA GLY A 81 -7.67 32.25 16.13
C GLY A 81 -6.85 32.14 14.84
N MET A 82 -5.66 31.55 14.89
CA MET A 82 -4.79 31.41 13.72
C MET A 82 -5.21 30.20 12.88
N PRO A 83 -5.09 30.28 11.55
CA PRO A 83 -5.32 29.13 10.69
C PRO A 83 -4.26 28.05 10.92
N MET A 84 -4.65 26.81 10.70
CA MET A 84 -3.77 25.65 10.73
C MET A 84 -2.67 25.78 9.68
N GLU A 85 -1.46 25.35 10.04
CA GLU A 85 -0.33 25.32 9.12
C GLU A 85 -0.60 24.40 7.92
N GLU A 86 -0.23 24.82 6.71
CA GLU A 86 -0.46 24.04 5.48
C GLU A 86 0.14 22.62 5.54
N THR A 87 1.25 22.46 6.25
CA THR A 87 1.88 21.16 6.50
C THR A 87 1.03 20.23 7.36
N VAL A 88 0.23 20.76 8.29
CA VAL A 88 -0.71 19.98 9.10
C VAL A 88 -1.95 19.67 8.28
N LEU A 89 -2.46 20.64 7.51
CA LEU A 89 -3.63 20.44 6.66
C LEU A 89 -3.37 19.37 5.59
N SER A 90 -2.20 19.40 4.96
CA SER A 90 -1.78 18.39 3.97
C SER A 90 -1.57 17.02 4.62
N ALA A 91 -0.97 16.95 5.81
CA ALA A 91 -0.82 15.70 6.54
C ALA A 91 -2.16 15.14 7.04
N PHE A 92 -3.11 16.00 7.42
CA PHE A 92 -4.47 15.61 7.77
C PHE A 92 -5.19 14.99 6.58
N ARG A 93 -5.17 15.66 5.41
CA ARG A 93 -5.74 15.10 4.17
C ARG A 93 -5.11 13.75 3.84
N SER A 94 -3.79 13.62 3.95
CA SER A 94 -3.11 12.33 3.76
C SER A 94 -3.54 11.26 4.77
N ALA A 95 -3.75 11.63 6.04
CA ALA A 95 -4.20 10.71 7.08
C ALA A 95 -5.66 10.28 6.86
N GLN A 96 -6.54 11.19 6.44
CA GLN A 96 -7.91 10.86 6.01
C GLN A 96 -7.91 9.94 4.79
N GLU A 97 -7.05 10.22 3.80
CA GLU A 97 -6.88 9.35 2.62
C GLU A 97 -6.40 7.94 3.00
N ASP A 98 -5.44 7.82 3.93
CA ASP A 98 -4.94 6.52 4.40
C ASP A 98 -5.99 5.75 5.21
N GLN A 99 -6.93 6.44 5.86
CA GLN A 99 -8.08 5.82 6.51
C GLN A 99 -9.16 5.37 5.50
N ASN A 100 -9.16 5.89 4.27
CA ASN A 100 -10.09 5.44 3.24
C ASN A 100 -9.68 4.03 2.75
N PRO A 101 -10.48 2.98 3.03
CA PRO A 101 -10.12 1.62 2.69
C PRO A 101 -9.98 1.41 1.18
N ILE A 102 -10.63 2.23 0.36
CA ILE A 102 -10.52 2.14 -1.10
C ILE A 102 -9.14 2.60 -1.57
N ILE A 103 -8.66 3.75 -1.08
CA ILE A 103 -7.34 4.31 -1.42
C ILE A 103 -6.22 3.42 -0.87
N ALA A 104 -6.36 2.95 0.38
CA ALA A 104 -5.40 2.05 1.00
C ALA A 104 -5.24 0.74 0.21
N ASN A 105 -6.36 0.14 -0.25
CA ASN A 105 -6.31 -1.07 -1.07
C ASN A 105 -5.70 -0.82 -2.46
N ASP A 106 -5.91 0.35 -3.07
CA ASP A 106 -5.24 0.70 -4.34
C ASP A 106 -3.72 0.79 -4.15
N ARG A 107 -3.26 1.57 -3.16
CA ARG A 107 -1.83 1.74 -2.84
C ARG A 107 -1.16 0.41 -2.54
N ALA A 108 -1.79 -0.43 -1.71
CA ALA A 108 -1.28 -1.75 -1.36
C ALA A 108 -1.17 -2.67 -2.58
N GLY A 109 -2.19 -2.70 -3.44
CA GLY A 109 -2.16 -3.53 -4.65
C GLY A 109 -1.13 -3.07 -5.68
N MET A 110 -1.00 -1.75 -5.88
CA MET A 110 0.05 -1.19 -6.74
C MET A 110 1.45 -1.44 -6.18
N GLY A 111 1.61 -1.36 -4.85
CA GLY A 111 2.84 -1.71 -4.15
C GLY A 111 3.21 -3.17 -4.37
N ALA A 112 2.28 -4.10 -4.16
CA ALA A 112 2.50 -5.53 -4.41
C ALA A 112 2.90 -5.81 -5.86
N PHE A 113 2.25 -5.15 -6.84
CA PHE A 113 2.62 -5.30 -8.25
C PHE A 113 4.03 -4.76 -8.54
N LEU A 114 4.40 -3.60 -7.98
CA LEU A 114 5.77 -3.08 -8.11
C LEU A 114 6.79 -4.03 -7.48
N THR A 115 6.51 -4.56 -6.30
CA THR A 115 7.37 -5.54 -5.61
C THR A 115 7.60 -6.77 -6.49
N PHE A 116 6.54 -7.32 -7.09
CA PHE A 116 6.64 -8.44 -8.02
C PHE A 116 7.56 -8.15 -9.21
N VAL A 117 7.37 -7.00 -9.87
CA VAL A 117 8.20 -6.59 -11.01
C VAL A 117 9.66 -6.39 -10.57
N GLY A 118 9.88 -5.67 -9.48
CA GLY A 118 11.22 -5.37 -8.97
C GLY A 118 12.00 -6.64 -8.62
N LEU A 119 11.37 -7.56 -7.88
CA LEU A 119 12.00 -8.83 -7.50
C LEU A 119 12.24 -9.74 -8.71
N THR A 120 11.41 -9.66 -9.76
CA THR A 120 11.68 -10.36 -11.02
C THR A 120 12.99 -9.93 -11.64
N TYR A 121 13.25 -8.62 -11.77
CA TYR A 121 14.53 -8.15 -12.30
C TYR A 121 15.71 -8.48 -11.38
N VAL A 122 15.52 -8.38 -10.06
CA VAL A 122 16.56 -8.79 -9.09
C VAL A 122 16.94 -10.25 -9.31
N ASN A 123 15.97 -11.14 -9.46
CA ASN A 123 16.25 -12.56 -9.70
C ASN A 123 16.92 -12.83 -11.04
N LEU A 124 16.52 -12.14 -12.12
CA LEU A 124 17.23 -12.29 -13.40
C LEU A 124 18.71 -11.90 -13.27
N ILE A 125 19.02 -10.84 -12.52
CA ILE A 125 20.40 -10.42 -12.26
C ILE A 125 21.14 -11.47 -11.42
N LEU A 126 20.51 -12.00 -10.36
CA LEU A 126 21.13 -13.03 -9.52
C LEU A 126 21.46 -14.30 -10.29
N ILE A 127 20.55 -14.76 -11.16
CA ILE A 127 20.77 -15.90 -12.04
C ILE A 127 21.95 -15.63 -13.00
N LEU A 128 22.00 -14.44 -13.63
CA LEU A 128 23.11 -14.07 -14.51
C LEU A 128 24.47 -13.98 -13.79
N MET A 129 24.46 -13.59 -12.50
CA MET A 129 25.66 -13.56 -11.66
C MET A 129 26.07 -14.93 -11.13
N ASN A 130 25.35 -16.00 -11.51
CA ASN A 130 25.52 -17.35 -10.98
C ASN A 130 25.50 -17.36 -9.44
N ALA A 131 24.63 -16.54 -8.84
CA ALA A 131 24.46 -16.51 -7.40
C ALA A 131 23.86 -17.83 -6.93
N SER A 132 24.36 -18.37 -5.82
CA SER A 132 23.84 -19.60 -5.20
C SER A 132 22.45 -19.46 -4.57
N LEU A 133 21.86 -18.27 -4.66
CA LEU A 133 20.57 -17.91 -4.08
C LEU A 133 19.68 -17.34 -5.18
N SER A 134 18.53 -17.99 -5.40
CA SER A 134 17.38 -17.43 -6.11
C SER A 134 16.27 -17.16 -5.10
N PHE A 135 15.54 -16.06 -5.27
CA PHE A 135 14.39 -15.77 -4.42
C PHE A 135 13.12 -16.36 -5.03
N PRO A 136 12.25 -17.01 -4.25
CA PRO A 136 10.95 -17.54 -4.72
C PRO A 136 9.88 -16.45 -4.96
N PHE A 137 10.31 -15.18 -5.11
CA PHE A 137 9.44 -14.00 -5.01
C PHE A 137 9.34 -13.23 -6.33
N SER A 138 9.06 -13.90 -7.45
CA SER A 138 9.10 -13.24 -8.77
C SER A 138 8.36 -14.00 -9.86
N ALA A 139 8.27 -13.43 -11.05
CA ALA A 139 7.73 -14.11 -12.22
C ALA A 139 8.61 -15.30 -12.62
N THR A 140 8.00 -16.47 -12.72
CA THR A 140 8.70 -17.74 -12.98
C THR A 140 9.07 -17.89 -14.45
N VAL A 141 8.21 -17.49 -15.39
CA VAL A 141 8.48 -17.65 -16.83
C VAL A 141 9.76 -16.93 -17.30
N PRO A 142 10.02 -15.64 -16.95
CA PRO A 142 11.29 -14.99 -17.28
C PRO A 142 12.51 -15.75 -16.76
N GLN A 143 12.45 -16.26 -15.53
CA GLN A 143 13.54 -17.01 -14.92
C GLN A 143 13.76 -18.35 -15.60
N LEU A 144 12.68 -19.06 -15.92
CA LEU A 144 12.73 -20.35 -16.61
C LEU A 144 13.39 -20.20 -17.98
N VAL A 145 12.99 -19.19 -18.76
CA VAL A 145 13.59 -18.89 -20.07
C VAL A 145 15.09 -18.63 -19.95
N LEU A 146 15.50 -17.86 -18.92
CA LEU A 146 16.92 -17.58 -18.68
C LEU A 146 17.69 -18.83 -18.23
N GLY A 147 17.12 -19.64 -17.34
CA GLY A 147 17.70 -20.89 -16.87
C GLY A 147 17.94 -21.89 -18.01
N ILE A 148 16.97 -22.05 -18.91
CA ILE A 148 17.10 -22.91 -20.10
C ILE A 148 18.23 -22.39 -21.01
N ALA A 149 18.32 -21.08 -21.20
CA ALA A 149 19.37 -20.48 -22.02
C ALA A 149 20.78 -20.71 -21.45
N LEU A 150 20.92 -20.66 -20.12
CA LEU A 150 22.16 -20.97 -19.42
C LEU A 150 22.51 -22.46 -19.55
N SER A 151 21.58 -23.36 -19.25
CA SER A 151 21.82 -24.81 -19.34
C SER A 151 22.22 -25.25 -20.75
N TRP A 152 21.57 -24.73 -21.79
CA TRP A 152 21.94 -25.04 -23.17
C TRP A 152 23.32 -24.51 -23.54
N ASN A 153 23.70 -23.33 -23.04
CA ASN A 153 25.02 -22.78 -23.33
C ASN A 153 26.15 -23.57 -22.63
N GLU A 154 25.87 -24.23 -21.51
CA GLU A 154 26.80 -25.16 -20.86
C GLU A 154 26.98 -26.46 -21.65
N GLU A 155 25.89 -27.03 -22.18
CA GLU A 155 25.92 -28.29 -22.95
C GLU A 155 26.46 -28.10 -24.38
N ALA A 156 26.02 -27.05 -25.07
CA ALA A 156 26.35 -26.77 -26.46
C ALA A 156 26.58 -25.25 -26.65
N PRO A 157 27.81 -24.76 -26.40
CA PRO A 157 28.11 -23.33 -26.40
C PRO A 157 27.69 -22.63 -27.69
N SER A 158 26.74 -21.70 -27.57
CA SER A 158 26.20 -20.93 -28.68
C SER A 158 25.85 -19.52 -28.21
N THR A 159 26.70 -18.56 -28.57
CA THR A 159 26.52 -17.15 -28.20
C THR A 159 25.18 -16.61 -28.68
N VAL A 160 24.72 -17.04 -29.86
CA VAL A 160 23.45 -16.58 -30.44
C VAL A 160 22.26 -17.05 -29.59
N LEU A 161 22.22 -18.34 -29.24
CA LEU A 161 21.14 -18.91 -28.42
C LEU A 161 21.15 -18.31 -27.02
N PHE A 162 22.32 -18.20 -26.40
CA PHE A 162 22.49 -17.60 -25.09
C PHE A 162 21.97 -16.16 -25.03
N VAL A 163 22.44 -15.30 -25.94
CA VAL A 163 22.00 -13.90 -26.01
C VAL A 163 20.50 -13.80 -26.31
N SER A 164 19.98 -14.64 -27.22
CA SER A 164 18.56 -14.65 -27.54
C SER A 164 17.68 -15.02 -26.34
N GLY A 165 18.12 -15.97 -25.50
CA GLY A 165 17.43 -16.38 -24.30
C GLY A 165 17.41 -15.29 -23.23
N ILE A 166 18.53 -14.59 -23.03
CA ILE A 166 18.60 -13.41 -22.15
C ILE A 166 17.62 -12.34 -22.63
N VAL A 167 17.67 -11.98 -23.92
CA VAL A 167 16.79 -10.96 -24.49
C VAL A 167 15.33 -11.33 -24.31
N LEU A 168 14.96 -12.59 -24.57
CA LEU A 168 13.59 -13.08 -24.43
C LEU A 168 13.12 -13.05 -22.96
N SER A 169 13.97 -13.44 -22.02
CA SER A 169 13.69 -13.35 -20.58
C SER A 169 13.42 -11.91 -20.15
N VAL A 170 14.26 -10.96 -20.59
CA VAL A 170 14.08 -9.53 -20.30
C VAL A 170 12.80 -8.99 -20.94
N ILE A 171 12.43 -9.43 -22.14
CA ILE A 171 11.16 -9.05 -22.78
C ILE A 171 9.98 -9.49 -21.91
N PHE A 172 9.94 -10.74 -21.46
CA PHE A 172 8.86 -11.22 -20.61
C PHE A 172 8.77 -10.45 -19.28
N ALA A 173 9.89 -10.17 -18.61
CA ALA A 173 9.90 -9.32 -17.41
C ALA A 173 9.41 -7.90 -17.71
N SER A 174 9.78 -7.34 -18.87
CA SER A 174 9.42 -5.97 -19.28
C SER A 174 7.94 -5.82 -19.60
N VAL A 175 7.24 -6.90 -19.98
CA VAL A 175 5.77 -6.87 -20.15
C VAL A 175 5.09 -6.53 -18.83
N TYR A 176 5.51 -7.13 -17.70
CA TYR A 176 4.95 -6.80 -16.39
C TYR A 176 5.26 -5.37 -15.97
N LEU A 177 6.48 -4.88 -16.25
CA LEU A 177 6.84 -3.48 -16.00
C LEU A 177 5.95 -2.52 -16.79
N LEU A 178 5.73 -2.79 -18.08
CA LEU A 178 4.88 -1.98 -18.93
C LEU A 178 3.43 -1.95 -18.41
N LEU A 179 2.89 -3.12 -18.03
CA LEU A 179 1.56 -3.23 -17.45
C LEU A 179 1.45 -2.47 -16.13
N TYR A 180 2.47 -2.52 -15.27
CA TYR A 180 2.53 -1.73 -14.05
C TYR A 180 2.52 -0.22 -14.34
N LEU A 181 3.32 0.25 -15.31
CA LEU A 181 3.37 1.66 -15.68
C LEU A 181 2.04 2.17 -16.25
N LEU A 182 1.39 1.36 -17.10
CA LEU A 182 0.06 1.66 -17.64
C LEU A 182 -1.01 1.60 -16.55
N ALA A 183 -0.89 0.69 -15.59
CA ALA A 183 -1.81 0.54 -14.46
C ALA A 183 -1.81 1.80 -13.57
N LYS A 184 -0.79 2.66 -13.59
CA LYS A 184 -0.84 3.94 -12.86
C LYS A 184 -1.94 4.87 -13.34
N LYS A 185 -2.38 4.74 -14.60
CA LYS A 185 -3.36 5.65 -15.22
C LYS A 185 -4.64 4.96 -15.66
N ARG A 186 -4.60 3.65 -15.90
CA ARG A 186 -5.70 2.90 -16.51
C ARG A 186 -6.02 1.66 -15.68
N PHE A 187 -7.28 1.25 -15.71
CA PHE A 187 -7.77 0.07 -15.00
C PHE A 187 -7.42 -1.26 -15.72
N TRP A 188 -7.61 -1.33 -17.05
CA TRP A 188 -7.44 -2.56 -17.83
C TRP A 188 -6.08 -3.27 -17.68
N PRO A 189 -4.92 -2.58 -17.52
CA PRO A 189 -3.62 -3.25 -17.40
C PRO A 189 -3.53 -4.10 -16.13
N VAL A 190 -4.27 -3.75 -15.07
CA VAL A 190 -4.32 -4.55 -13.85
C VAL A 190 -5.00 -5.90 -14.11
N VAL A 191 -6.06 -5.90 -14.92
CA VAL A 191 -6.77 -7.13 -15.31
C VAL A 191 -5.87 -8.01 -16.16
N VAL A 192 -5.17 -7.43 -17.14
CA VAL A 192 -4.22 -8.19 -17.98
C VAL A 192 -3.06 -8.73 -17.15
N ALA A 193 -2.53 -7.95 -16.22
CA ALA A 193 -1.50 -8.40 -15.28
C ALA A 193 -1.99 -9.58 -14.42
N LEU A 194 -3.23 -9.53 -13.92
CA LEU A 194 -3.82 -10.64 -13.17
C LEU A 194 -3.88 -11.91 -14.02
N VAL A 195 -4.30 -11.83 -15.28
CA VAL A 195 -4.33 -12.99 -16.19
C VAL A 195 -2.92 -13.55 -16.41
N LEU A 196 -1.92 -12.71 -16.64
CA LEU A 196 -0.54 -13.16 -16.80
C LEU A 196 0.01 -13.81 -15.53
N VAL A 197 -0.26 -13.24 -14.35
CA VAL A 197 0.15 -13.83 -13.07
C VAL A 197 -0.54 -15.18 -12.84
N VAL A 198 -1.81 -15.35 -13.23
CA VAL A 198 -2.50 -16.65 -13.17
C VAL A 198 -1.80 -17.67 -14.06
N LEU A 199 -1.45 -17.30 -15.31
CA LEU A 199 -0.72 -18.18 -16.22
C LEU A 199 0.67 -18.55 -15.66
N ASP A 200 1.39 -17.58 -15.10
CA ASP A 200 2.70 -17.79 -14.47
C ASP A 200 2.58 -18.71 -13.24
N THR A 201 1.50 -18.56 -12.46
CA THR A 201 1.19 -19.44 -11.33
C THR A 201 0.91 -20.87 -11.79
N LEU A 202 0.22 -21.06 -12.93
CA LEU A 202 0.02 -22.41 -13.49
C LEU A 202 1.35 -23.07 -13.88
N VAL A 203 2.33 -22.29 -14.35
CA VAL A 203 3.69 -22.78 -14.61
C VAL A 203 4.36 -23.21 -13.31
N VAL A 204 4.29 -22.40 -12.25
CA VAL A 204 4.80 -22.77 -10.91
C VAL A 204 4.15 -24.07 -10.42
N LEU A 205 2.83 -24.17 -10.51
CA LEU A 205 2.10 -25.35 -10.07
C LEU A 205 2.49 -26.60 -10.85
N TYR A 206 2.71 -26.48 -12.16
CA TYR A 206 3.21 -27.57 -13.00
C TYR A 206 4.61 -28.01 -12.56
N LEU A 207 5.54 -27.08 -12.35
CA LEU A 207 6.89 -27.39 -11.87
C LEU A 207 6.88 -27.99 -10.45
N SER A 208 5.89 -27.62 -9.63
CA SER A 208 5.74 -28.13 -8.26
C SER A 208 5.20 -29.55 -8.16
N LEU A 209 4.80 -30.18 -9.27
CA LEU A 209 4.29 -31.55 -9.25
C LEU A 209 5.35 -32.56 -8.78
N ASP A 210 6.62 -32.31 -9.11
CA ASP A 210 7.73 -33.20 -8.77
C ASP A 210 8.33 -32.89 -7.39
N ASP A 211 8.42 -31.61 -7.00
CA ASP A 211 8.92 -31.18 -5.69
C ASP A 211 8.13 -29.99 -5.12
N PHE A 212 6.97 -30.28 -4.54
CA PHE A 212 6.11 -29.27 -3.95
C PHE A 212 6.79 -28.45 -2.84
N THR A 213 7.70 -29.07 -2.07
CA THR A 213 8.32 -28.41 -0.91
C THR A 213 9.26 -27.30 -1.38
N PHE A 214 9.96 -27.50 -2.49
CA PHE A 214 10.82 -26.48 -3.09
C PHE A 214 10.03 -25.24 -3.53
N TYR A 215 8.84 -25.42 -4.11
CA TYR A 215 8.03 -24.34 -4.69
C TYR A 215 6.98 -23.74 -3.75
N ILE A 216 6.88 -24.20 -2.50
CA ILE A 216 5.81 -23.77 -1.58
C ILE A 216 5.79 -22.25 -1.38
N ILE A 217 6.96 -21.62 -1.33
CA ILE A 217 7.08 -20.17 -1.12
C ILE A 217 6.68 -19.41 -2.39
N ASP A 218 7.07 -19.88 -3.58
CA ASP A 218 6.61 -19.32 -4.85
C ASP A 218 5.09 -19.35 -4.95
N ILE A 219 4.47 -20.49 -4.62
CA ILE A 219 3.01 -20.65 -4.67
C ILE A 219 2.32 -19.66 -3.73
N VAL A 220 2.79 -19.53 -2.48
CA VAL A 220 2.23 -18.59 -1.51
C VAL A 220 2.38 -17.15 -1.98
N PHE A 221 3.54 -16.80 -2.55
CA PHE A 221 3.80 -15.46 -3.06
C PHE A 221 2.92 -15.12 -4.26
N HIS A 222 2.74 -16.04 -5.20
CA HIS A 222 1.82 -15.89 -6.34
C HIS A 222 0.37 -15.75 -5.87
N ALA A 223 -0.07 -16.54 -4.89
CA ALA A 223 -1.40 -16.42 -4.30
C ALA A 223 -1.62 -15.05 -3.63
N TRP A 224 -0.62 -14.57 -2.88
CA TRP A 224 -0.65 -13.23 -2.27
C TRP A 224 -0.72 -12.11 -3.33
N LEU A 225 0.05 -12.21 -4.41
CA LEU A 225 0.01 -11.25 -5.50
C LEU A 225 -1.35 -11.23 -6.21
N MET A 226 -1.89 -12.40 -6.56
CA MET A 226 -3.22 -12.51 -7.18
C MET A 226 -4.30 -11.87 -6.29
N TRP A 227 -4.29 -12.18 -4.99
CA TRP A 227 -5.20 -11.57 -4.03
C TRP A 227 -5.07 -10.04 -3.98
N SER A 228 -3.83 -9.53 -4.02
CA SER A 228 -3.54 -8.09 -4.01
C SER A 228 -4.05 -7.40 -5.28
N LEU A 229 -3.89 -8.03 -6.45
CA LEU A 229 -4.40 -7.52 -7.73
C LEU A 229 -5.94 -7.58 -7.79
N ILE A 230 -6.57 -8.62 -7.25
CA ILE A 230 -8.04 -8.70 -7.15
C ILE A 230 -8.58 -7.57 -6.26
N LYS A 231 -7.93 -7.30 -5.13
CA LYS A 231 -8.29 -6.16 -4.27
C LYS A 231 -8.10 -4.81 -4.96
N LEU A 232 -7.02 -4.64 -5.72
CA LEU A 232 -6.78 -3.43 -6.52
C LEU A 232 -7.89 -3.21 -7.55
N ILE A 233 -8.30 -4.27 -8.26
CA ILE A 233 -9.41 -4.23 -9.20
C ILE A 233 -10.70 -3.81 -8.50
N GLY A 234 -11.00 -4.41 -7.34
CA GLY A 234 -12.18 -4.08 -6.54
C GLY A 234 -12.18 -2.62 -6.06
N ALA A 235 -11.03 -2.10 -5.60
CA ALA A 235 -10.89 -0.71 -5.18
C ALA A 235 -11.17 0.26 -6.32
N ARG A 236 -10.56 0.05 -7.49
CA ARG A 236 -10.72 0.93 -8.66
C ARG A 236 -12.12 0.92 -9.25
N ARG A 237 -12.79 -0.23 -9.21
CA ARG A 237 -14.19 -0.33 -9.62
C ARG A 237 -15.09 0.52 -8.72
N LYS A 238 -14.89 0.44 -7.40
CA LYS A 238 -15.63 1.27 -6.44
C LYS A 238 -15.36 2.76 -6.61
N GLN A 239 -14.11 3.15 -6.90
CA GLN A 239 -13.78 4.54 -7.22
C GLN A 239 -14.54 5.01 -8.46
N ALA A 240 -14.55 4.21 -9.54
CA ALA A 240 -15.28 4.56 -10.75
C ALA A 240 -16.78 4.74 -10.46
N GLU A 241 -17.40 3.85 -9.68
CA GLU A 241 -18.82 3.96 -9.28
C GLU A 241 -19.11 5.26 -8.50
N GLN A 242 -18.17 5.75 -7.67
CA GLN A 242 -18.31 7.01 -6.94
C GLN A 242 -18.23 8.28 -7.82
N TYR A 243 -17.53 8.23 -8.95
CA TYR A 243 -17.42 9.39 -9.87
C TYR A 243 -18.59 9.52 -10.86
N PHE A 244 -19.41 8.48 -10.99
CA PHE A 244 -20.57 8.45 -11.89
C PHE A 244 -21.93 8.54 -11.16
N GLN A 245 -21.92 8.77 -9.84
CA GLN A 245 -23.08 9.16 -9.03
C GLN A 245 -23.06 10.66 -8.77
#